data_AF-A0A9N8W623-F1
#
_entry.id   AF-A0A9N8W623-F1
#
_cell.length_a   1.000
_cell.length_b   1.000
_cell.length_c   1.000
_cell.angle_alpha   90.00
_cell.angle_beta   90.00
_cell.angle_gamma   90.00
#
_symmetry.space_group_name_H-M   'P 1'
#
loop_
_entity.id
_entity.type
_entity.pdbx_description
1 polymer ?
#
loop_
_entity_poly.entity_id
_entity_poly.type
_entity_poly.pdbx_seq_one_letter_code
_entity_poly.pdbx_strand_id
1 'polypeptide(L)'
;MTITDPREGFKNIAINYQKDTKKDIEIFEKKVEEVRNELVEMDEADIAKLVREKFANLNNSFIEKSNKMEEYVISNVPKKPEKVPNESLKESVKKNKAYKEQFNSYKEFVSWSMNIIDKLNKWFEQLFNEIIAFFKSLWNWIKAKVQDITTNVRKFVVTIANKFGQLCDYLFGKNK
;
A
#
# COMPACT_ATOMS: atom_id res chain seq x y z
N MET A 1 9.03 12.93 23.76
CA MET A 1 8.68 12.46 22.40
C MET A 1 7.39 13.12 22.00
N THR A 2 7.42 14.00 21.00
CA THR A 2 6.23 14.56 20.39
C THR A 2 5.64 13.49 19.47
N ILE A 3 4.45 12.99 19.79
CA ILE A 3 3.70 12.09 18.91
C ILE A 3 3.12 12.98 17.80
N THR A 4 3.80 13.04 16.66
CA THR A 4 3.29 13.70 15.46
C THR A 4 2.07 12.93 14.96
N ASP A 5 0.96 13.61 14.67
CA ASP A 5 -0.23 12.96 14.13
C ASP A 5 0.14 12.28 12.80
N PRO A 6 0.10 10.93 12.70
CA PRO A 6 0.44 10.24 11.47
C PRO A 6 -0.40 10.72 10.29
N ARG A 7 -1.63 11.18 10.55
CA ARG A 7 -2.54 11.72 9.54
C ARG A 7 -1.98 12.98 8.88
N GLU A 8 -1.23 13.82 9.59
CA GLU A 8 -0.58 14.98 8.97
C GLU A 8 0.61 14.56 8.10
N GLY A 9 1.41 13.59 8.55
CA GLY A 9 2.48 13.00 7.74
C GLY A 9 1.94 12.36 6.44
N PHE A 10 0.87 11.59 6.54
CA PHE A 10 0.21 10.94 5.41
C PHE A 10 -0.51 11.94 4.48
N LYS A 11 -1.18 12.96 5.03
CA LYS A 11 -1.78 14.04 4.22
C LYS A 11 -0.74 14.82 3.46
N ASN A 12 0.43 15.11 4.04
CA ASN A 12 1.52 15.77 3.32
C ASN A 12 2.06 14.89 2.19
N ILE A 13 2.16 13.57 2.38
CA ILE A 13 2.52 12.63 1.32
C ILE A 13 1.46 12.66 0.19
N ALA A 14 0.18 12.54 0.53
CA ALA A 14 -0.94 12.60 -0.43
C ALA A 14 -1.00 13.93 -1.20
N ILE A 15 -0.82 15.06 -0.52
CA ILE A 15 -0.80 16.41 -1.11
C ILE A 15 0.43 16.57 -2.02
N ASN A 16 1.59 16.04 -1.64
CA ASN A 16 2.79 16.08 -2.48
C ASN A 16 2.63 15.21 -3.74
N TYR A 17 1.97 14.04 -3.65
CA TYR A 17 1.59 13.24 -4.82
C TYR A 17 0.58 13.97 -5.73
N GLN A 18 -0.26 14.85 -5.20
CA GLN A 18 -1.23 15.62 -5.99
C GLN A 18 -0.63 16.89 -6.61
N LYS A 19 0.38 17.52 -6.00
CA LYS A 19 0.91 18.83 -6.39
C LYS A 19 1.70 18.85 -7.71
N ASP A 20 2.22 17.72 -8.19
CA ASP A 20 3.14 17.67 -9.33
C ASP A 20 2.59 16.91 -10.56
N THR A 21 1.27 16.87 -10.72
CA THR A 21 0.59 16.05 -11.75
C THR A 21 1.08 16.34 -13.18
N LYS A 22 1.51 17.56 -13.50
CA LYS A 22 2.05 17.91 -14.83
C LYS A 22 3.44 17.31 -15.07
N LYS A 23 4.32 17.39 -14.07
CA LYS A 23 5.66 16.81 -14.11
C LYS A 23 5.59 15.29 -14.10
N ASP A 24 4.64 14.72 -13.36
CA ASP A 24 4.39 13.28 -13.32
C ASP A 24 3.87 12.75 -14.66
N ILE A 25 3.05 13.53 -15.39
CA ILE A 25 2.63 13.21 -16.75
C ILE A 25 3.82 13.22 -17.73
N GLU A 26 4.69 14.24 -17.66
CA GLU A 26 5.90 14.30 -18.51
C GLU A 26 6.86 13.14 -18.24
N ILE A 27 7.07 12.77 -16.96
CA ILE A 27 7.87 11.61 -16.57
C ILE A 27 7.21 10.31 -17.07
N PHE A 28 5.89 10.20 -16.97
CA PHE A 28 5.15 9.05 -17.46
C PHE A 28 5.32 8.87 -18.98
N GLU A 29 5.16 9.95 -19.76
CA GLU A 29 5.28 9.90 -21.22
C GLU A 29 6.70 9.54 -21.66
N LYS A 30 7.71 10.09 -20.99
CA LYS A 30 9.10 9.73 -21.25
C LYS A 30 9.35 8.23 -21.01
N LYS A 31 8.85 7.68 -19.91
CA LYS A 31 8.98 6.25 -19.59
C LYS A 31 8.24 5.35 -20.59
N VAL A 32 7.08 5.79 -21.08
CA VAL A 32 6.36 5.06 -22.13
C VAL A 32 7.19 5.02 -23.42
N GLU A 33 7.87 6.11 -23.78
CA GLU A 33 8.75 6.14 -24.95
C GLU A 33 9.99 5.27 -24.79
N GLU A 34 10.63 5.31 -23.61
CA GLU A 34 11.76 4.44 -23.27
C GLU A 34 11.38 2.96 -23.42
N VAL A 35 10.27 2.54 -22.82
CA VAL A 35 9.77 1.17 -22.95
C VAL A 35 9.40 0.86 -24.40
N ARG A 36 8.78 1.79 -25.14
CA ARG A 36 8.46 1.56 -26.56
C ARG A 36 9.72 1.27 -27.36
N ASN A 37 10.79 2.03 -27.16
CA ASN A 37 12.06 1.85 -27.85
C ASN A 37 12.72 0.52 -27.48
N GLU A 38 12.65 0.10 -26.21
CA GLU A 38 13.12 -1.23 -25.77
C GLU A 38 12.37 -2.37 -26.47
N LEU A 39 11.07 -2.20 -26.73
CA LEU A 39 10.22 -3.23 -27.34
C LEU A 39 10.43 -3.40 -28.86
N VAL A 40 11.00 -2.42 -29.56
CA VAL A 40 11.14 -2.47 -31.03
C VAL A 40 11.97 -3.67 -31.50
N GLU A 41 13.00 -4.02 -30.75
CA GLU A 41 13.96 -5.08 -31.11
C GLU A 41 13.61 -6.45 -30.48
N MET A 42 12.51 -6.52 -29.71
CA MET A 42 12.13 -7.74 -28.98
C MET A 42 11.16 -8.61 -29.79
N ASP A 43 11.36 -9.93 -29.71
CA ASP A 43 10.38 -10.88 -30.23
C ASP A 43 9.22 -11.11 -29.23
N GLU A 44 8.21 -11.88 -29.64
CA GLU A 44 7.03 -12.17 -28.81
C GLU A 44 7.40 -12.84 -27.48
N ALA A 45 8.39 -13.74 -27.48
CA ALA A 45 8.79 -14.48 -26.29
C ALA A 45 9.49 -13.56 -25.28
N ASP A 46 10.36 -12.67 -25.76
CA ASP A 46 11.04 -11.66 -24.96
C ASP A 46 10.06 -10.64 -24.38
N ILE A 47 9.08 -10.18 -25.15
CA ILE A 47 8.01 -9.31 -24.66
C ILE A 47 7.20 -10.02 -23.56
N ALA A 48 6.82 -11.28 -23.78
CA ALA A 48 6.07 -12.05 -22.79
C ALA A 48 6.88 -12.26 -21.49
N LYS A 49 8.19 -12.48 -21.61
CA LYS A 49 9.10 -12.59 -20.46
C LYS A 49 9.18 -11.26 -19.70
N LEU A 50 9.39 -10.15 -20.39
CA LEU A 50 9.43 -8.81 -19.80
C LEU A 50 8.14 -8.50 -19.03
N VAL A 51 6.97 -8.78 -19.61
CA VAL A 51 5.67 -8.61 -18.95
C VAL A 51 5.63 -9.41 -17.65
N ARG A 52 5.97 -10.71 -17.69
CA ARG A 52 5.98 -11.57 -16.49
C ARG A 52 6.93 -11.05 -15.42
N GLU A 53 8.12 -10.60 -15.79
CA GLU A 53 9.11 -10.05 -14.87
C GLU A 53 8.61 -8.78 -14.17
N LYS A 54 7.99 -7.85 -14.91
CA LYS A 54 7.43 -6.62 -14.31
C LYS A 54 6.32 -6.93 -13.31
N PHE A 55 5.41 -7.85 -13.63
CA PHE A 55 4.35 -8.27 -12.70
C PHE A 55 4.91 -9.06 -11.50
N ALA A 56 5.91 -9.93 -11.70
CA ALA A 56 6.57 -10.65 -10.62
C ALA A 56 7.24 -9.68 -9.63
N ASN A 57 7.94 -8.67 -10.13
CA ASN A 57 8.57 -7.64 -9.31
C ASN A 57 7.54 -6.85 -8.47
N LEU A 58 6.40 -6.47 -9.07
CA LEU A 58 5.31 -5.82 -8.34
C LEU A 58 4.78 -6.71 -7.21
N ASN A 59 4.49 -7.98 -7.50
CA ASN A 59 3.97 -8.93 -6.53
C ASN A 59 4.95 -9.17 -5.38
N ASN A 60 6.23 -9.39 -5.69
CA ASN A 60 7.28 -9.60 -4.70
C ASN A 60 7.45 -8.39 -3.79
N SER A 61 7.39 -7.17 -4.34
CA SER A 61 7.45 -5.95 -3.55
C SER A 61 6.29 -5.86 -2.56
N PHE A 62 5.07 -6.20 -2.99
CA PHE A 62 3.91 -6.21 -2.12
C PHE A 62 4.03 -7.24 -0.99
N ILE A 63 4.42 -8.48 -1.33
CA ILE A 63 4.62 -9.56 -0.36
C ILE A 63 5.68 -9.17 0.68
N GLU A 64 6.82 -8.64 0.25
CA GLU A 64 7.90 -8.23 1.16
C GLU A 64 7.41 -7.17 2.17
N LYS A 65 6.68 -6.15 1.72
CA LYS A 65 6.15 -5.10 2.60
C LYS A 65 5.05 -5.61 3.53
N SER A 66 4.20 -6.52 3.04
CA SER A 66 3.17 -7.17 3.85
C SER A 66 3.79 -7.99 4.98
N ASN A 67 4.79 -8.83 4.68
CA ASN A 67 5.47 -9.65 5.68
C ASN A 67 6.15 -8.79 6.75
N LYS A 68 6.79 -7.69 6.37
CA LYS A 68 7.38 -6.74 7.34
C LYS A 68 6.34 -6.12 8.28
N MET A 69 5.13 -5.86 7.78
CA MET A 69 4.03 -5.33 8.60
C MET A 69 3.54 -6.39 9.61
N GLU A 70 3.38 -7.63 9.15
CA GLU A 70 3.02 -8.77 10.01
C GLU A 70 4.06 -8.99 11.11
N GLU A 71 5.35 -9.07 10.73
CA GLU A 71 6.47 -9.21 11.66
C GLU A 71 6.47 -8.10 12.72
N TYR A 72 6.22 -6.85 12.29
CA TYR A 72 6.13 -5.73 13.22
C TYR A 72 4.99 -5.91 14.22
N VAL A 73 3.79 -6.28 13.76
CA VAL A 73 2.64 -6.51 14.66
C VAL A 73 2.97 -7.62 15.67
N ILE A 74 3.47 -8.77 15.21
CA ILE A 74 3.80 -9.91 16.08
C ILE A 74 4.92 -9.56 17.07
N SER A 75 5.94 -8.81 16.64
CA SER A 75 7.08 -8.44 17.50
C SER A 75 6.69 -7.63 18.73
N ASN A 76 5.52 -6.98 18.72
CA ASN A 76 5.01 -6.17 19.83
C ASN A 76 4.25 -6.99 20.89
N VAL A 77 4.15 -8.32 20.74
CA VAL A 77 3.49 -9.16 21.73
C VAL A 77 4.19 -9.03 23.10
N PRO A 78 3.46 -8.65 24.17
CA PRO A 78 4.06 -8.56 25.49
C PRO A 78 4.54 -9.93 25.98
N LYS A 79 5.74 -9.97 26.57
CA LYS A 79 6.28 -11.19 27.15
C LYS A 79 5.60 -11.49 28.47
N LYS A 80 5.13 -12.73 28.63
CA LYS A 80 4.58 -13.20 29.90
C LYS A 80 5.70 -13.20 30.96
N PRO A 81 5.46 -12.62 32.16
CA PRO A 81 6.48 -12.59 33.20
C PRO A 81 6.73 -13.99 33.74
N GLU A 82 8.00 -14.33 33.93
CA GLU A 82 8.42 -15.56 34.59
C GLU A 82 8.55 -15.35 36.10
N LYS A 83 8.21 -16.38 36.89
CA LYS A 83 8.37 -16.35 38.33
C LYS A 83 9.83 -16.59 38.69
N VAL A 84 10.43 -15.64 39.39
CA VAL A 84 11.84 -15.72 39.81
C VAL A 84 11.94 -16.45 41.15
N PRO A 85 12.99 -17.25 41.42
CA PRO A 85 13.22 -17.81 42.75
C PRO A 85 13.28 -16.70 43.80
N ASN A 86 12.63 -16.91 44.95
CA ASN A 86 12.48 -15.95 46.05
C ASN A 86 11.61 -14.71 45.76
N GLU A 87 10.88 -14.67 44.64
CA GLU A 87 9.91 -13.60 44.38
C GLU A 87 8.74 -13.68 45.36
N SER A 88 8.42 -12.55 46.01
CA SER A 88 7.25 -12.48 46.89
C SER A 88 5.95 -12.59 46.10
N LEU A 89 4.89 -13.12 46.72
CA LEU A 89 3.58 -13.21 46.09
C LEU A 89 3.09 -11.83 45.59
N LYS A 90 3.37 -10.76 46.34
CA LYS A 90 2.98 -9.39 46.00
C LYS A 90 3.67 -8.88 44.73
N GLU A 91 4.96 -9.18 44.55
CA GLU A 91 5.71 -8.81 43.34
C GLU A 91 5.23 -9.60 42.13
N SER A 92 5.00 -10.91 42.30
CA SER A 92 4.48 -11.78 41.25
C SER A 92 3.09 -11.33 40.76
N VAL A 93 2.20 -10.94 41.69
CA VAL A 93 0.88 -10.38 41.37
C VAL A 93 1.00 -9.05 40.64
N LYS A 94 1.92 -8.16 41.06
CA LYS A 94 2.14 -6.86 40.41
C LYS A 94 2.64 -7.02 38.97
N LYS A 95 3.61 -7.91 38.73
CA LYS A 95 4.10 -8.22 37.36
C LYS A 95 3.01 -8.78 36.47
N ASN A 96 2.22 -9.73 36.99
CA ASN A 96 1.11 -10.31 36.25
C ASN A 96 0.01 -9.27 35.94
N LYS A 97 -0.25 -8.32 36.84
CA LYS A 97 -1.20 -7.23 36.58
C LYS A 97 -0.70 -6.31 35.46
N ALA A 98 0.55 -5.86 35.52
CA ALA A 98 1.16 -5.02 34.48
C ALA A 98 1.19 -5.72 33.12
N TYR A 99 1.52 -7.02 33.09
CA TYR A 99 1.45 -7.83 31.88
C TYR A 99 0.05 -7.86 31.28
N LYS A 100 -1.00 -8.07 32.09
CA LYS A 100 -2.39 -8.09 31.62
C LYS A 100 -2.81 -6.74 31.01
N GLU A 101 -2.40 -5.63 31.63
CA GLU A 101 -2.68 -4.28 31.11
C GLU A 101 -1.98 -4.04 29.75
N GLN A 102 -0.71 -4.42 29.63
CA GLN A 102 0.02 -4.35 28.36
C GLN A 102 -0.58 -5.29 27.30
N PHE A 103 -0.96 -6.50 27.68
CA PHE A 103 -1.56 -7.47 26.78
C PHE A 103 -2.94 -7.01 26.28
N ASN A 104 -3.73 -6.33 27.11
CA ASN A 104 -4.97 -5.70 26.67
C ASN A 104 -4.70 -4.55 25.68
N SER A 105 -3.70 -3.71 25.93
CA SER A 105 -3.28 -2.66 24.99
C SER A 105 -2.79 -3.25 23.66
N TYR A 106 -2.08 -4.38 23.70
CA TYR A 106 -1.68 -5.12 22.51
C TYR A 106 -2.89 -5.67 21.73
N LYS A 107 -3.92 -6.19 22.40
CA LYS A 107 -5.16 -6.60 21.73
C LYS A 107 -5.85 -5.45 21.02
N GLU A 108 -5.88 -4.27 21.64
CA GLU A 108 -6.42 -3.07 20.99
C GLU A 108 -5.59 -2.72 19.75
N PHE A 109 -4.26 -2.66 19.88
CA PHE A 109 -3.35 -2.44 18.74
C PHE A 109 -3.62 -3.42 17.59
N VAL A 110 -3.66 -4.74 17.87
CA VAL A 110 -3.97 -5.77 16.87
C VAL A 110 -5.34 -5.52 16.23
N SER A 111 -6.36 -5.17 17.03
CA SER A 111 -7.71 -4.90 16.50
C SER A 111 -7.71 -3.73 15.51
N TRP A 112 -7.01 -2.64 15.83
CA TRP A 112 -6.85 -1.51 14.92
C TRP A 112 -6.06 -1.88 13.66
N SER A 113 -4.95 -2.62 13.81
CA SER A 113 -4.14 -3.10 12.69
C SER A 113 -4.94 -3.98 11.73
N MET A 114 -5.71 -4.94 12.24
CA MET A 114 -6.55 -5.82 11.41
C MET A 114 -7.61 -5.03 10.64
N ASN A 115 -8.28 -4.08 11.29
CA ASN A 115 -9.25 -3.22 10.61
C ASN A 115 -8.61 -2.38 9.48
N ILE A 116 -7.39 -1.88 9.68
CA ILE A 116 -6.65 -1.16 8.63
C ILE A 116 -6.30 -2.11 7.47
N ILE A 117 -5.83 -3.32 7.76
CA ILE A 117 -5.51 -4.35 6.75
C ILE A 117 -6.74 -4.72 5.93
N ASP A 118 -7.90 -4.93 6.58
CA ASP A 118 -9.15 -5.25 5.89
C ASP A 118 -9.58 -4.12 4.95
N LYS A 119 -9.46 -2.87 5.39
CA LYS A 119 -9.73 -1.71 4.54
C LYS A 119 -8.76 -1.66 3.37
N LEU A 120 -7.46 -1.83 3.61
CA LEU A 120 -6.43 -1.87 2.57
C LEU A 120 -6.73 -2.95 1.53
N ASN A 121 -7.07 -4.17 1.94
CA ASN A 121 -7.41 -5.27 1.04
C ASN A 121 -8.57 -4.91 0.12
N LYS A 122 -9.67 -4.37 0.68
CA LYS A 122 -10.82 -3.91 -0.12
C LYS A 122 -10.45 -2.80 -1.10
N TRP A 123 -9.61 -1.86 -0.65
CA TRP A 123 -9.17 -0.76 -1.49
C TRP A 123 -8.26 -1.24 -2.63
N PHE A 124 -7.34 -2.17 -2.37
CA PHE A 124 -6.51 -2.78 -3.40
C PHE A 124 -7.35 -3.53 -4.42
N GLU A 125 -8.32 -4.33 -3.98
CA GLU A 125 -9.24 -5.02 -4.88
C GLU A 125 -9.94 -4.04 -5.84
N GLN A 126 -10.51 -2.96 -5.30
CA GLN A 126 -11.16 -1.92 -6.11
C GLN A 126 -10.18 -1.24 -7.08
N LEU A 127 -8.98 -0.89 -6.60
CA LEU A 127 -7.94 -0.28 -7.42
C LEU A 127 -7.54 -1.19 -8.60
N PHE A 128 -7.24 -2.46 -8.33
CA PHE A 128 -6.82 -3.40 -9.36
C PHE A 128 -7.93 -3.68 -10.37
N ASN A 129 -9.19 -3.78 -9.92
CA ASN A 129 -10.33 -3.93 -10.81
C ASN A 129 -10.45 -2.74 -11.80
N GLU A 130 -10.23 -1.51 -11.33
CA GLU A 130 -10.24 -0.32 -12.18
C GLU A 130 -9.04 -0.27 -13.14
N ILE A 131 -7.85 -0.66 -12.69
CA ILE A 131 -6.66 -0.78 -13.54
C ILE A 131 -6.89 -1.82 -14.65
N ILE A 132 -7.46 -2.98 -14.32
CA ILE A 132 -7.78 -4.03 -15.29
C ILE A 132 -8.83 -3.53 -16.30
N ALA A 133 -9.87 -2.84 -15.83
CA ALA A 133 -10.89 -2.25 -16.70
C ALA A 133 -10.29 -1.21 -17.64
N PHE A 134 -9.36 -0.39 -17.15
CA PHE A 134 -8.62 0.56 -17.97
C PHE A 134 -7.75 -0.15 -19.01
N PHE A 135 -6.98 -1.18 -18.66
CA PHE A 135 -6.15 -1.93 -19.63
C PHE A 135 -6.99 -2.58 -20.73
N LYS A 136 -8.15 -3.14 -20.38
CA LYS A 136 -9.11 -3.66 -21.38
C LYS A 136 -9.58 -2.56 -22.33
N SER A 137 -9.89 -1.38 -21.80
CA SER A 137 -10.31 -0.21 -22.60
C SER A 137 -9.18 0.30 -23.50
N LEU A 138 -7.97 0.42 -22.95
CA LEU A 138 -6.77 0.83 -23.67
C LEU A 138 -6.48 -0.09 -24.85
N TRP A 139 -6.51 -1.41 -24.64
CA TRP A 139 -6.32 -2.37 -25.71
C TRP A 139 -7.37 -2.22 -26.82
N ASN A 140 -8.62 -2.01 -26.46
CA ASN A 140 -9.70 -1.79 -27.43
C ASN A 140 -9.51 -0.48 -28.21
N TRP A 141 -9.11 0.61 -27.56
CA TRP A 141 -8.83 1.88 -28.22
C TRP A 141 -7.65 1.78 -29.19
N ILE A 142 -6.58 1.08 -28.81
CA ILE A 142 -5.42 0.81 -29.68
C ILE A 142 -5.85 0.05 -30.94
N LYS A 143 -6.60 -1.06 -30.78
CA LYS A 143 -7.13 -1.83 -31.93
C LYS A 143 -8.03 -0.98 -32.83
N ALA A 144 -8.86 -0.13 -32.23
CA ALA A 144 -9.80 0.72 -32.95
C ALA A 144 -9.17 2.00 -33.51
N LYS A 145 -7.86 2.23 -33.31
CA LYS A 145 -7.13 3.44 -33.74
C LYS A 145 -7.81 4.74 -33.31
N VAL A 146 -8.36 4.76 -32.10
CA VAL A 146 -9.06 5.92 -31.54
C VAL A 146 -8.10 7.10 -31.45
N GLN A 147 -8.50 8.25 -32.01
CA GLN A 147 -7.82 9.52 -31.77
C GLN A 147 -8.04 9.90 -30.29
N ASP A 148 -7.01 10.40 -29.60
CA ASP A 148 -7.03 10.79 -28.16
C ASP A 148 -6.73 9.71 -27.10
N ILE A 149 -6.11 8.58 -27.46
CA ILE A 149 -5.63 7.59 -26.47
C ILE A 149 -4.77 8.25 -25.37
N THR A 150 -3.84 9.14 -25.75
CA THR A 150 -2.96 9.86 -24.82
C THR A 150 -3.77 10.67 -23.79
N THR A 151 -4.82 11.37 -24.22
CA THR A 151 -5.69 12.13 -23.31
C THR A 151 -6.39 11.21 -22.31
N ASN A 152 -6.88 10.05 -22.76
CA ASN A 152 -7.54 9.08 -21.88
C ASN A 152 -6.57 8.44 -20.88
N VAL A 153 -5.34 8.16 -21.31
CA VAL A 153 -4.27 7.68 -20.42
C VAL A 153 -3.94 8.73 -19.35
N ARG A 154 -3.76 10.00 -19.74
CA ARG A 154 -3.51 11.10 -18.79
C ARG A 154 -4.63 11.23 -17.76
N LYS A 155 -5.90 11.21 -18.20
CA LYS A 155 -7.07 11.25 -17.28
C LYS A 155 -7.07 10.09 -16.30
N PHE A 156 -6.70 8.89 -16.75
CA PHE A 156 -6.61 7.72 -15.89
C PHE A 156 -5.48 7.86 -14.84
N VAL A 157 -4.30 8.32 -15.24
CA VAL A 157 -3.19 8.60 -14.30
C VAL A 157 -3.63 9.56 -13.19
N VAL A 158 -4.32 10.65 -13.55
CA VAL A 158 -4.89 11.61 -12.57
C VAL A 158 -5.92 10.93 -11.65
N THR A 159 -6.77 10.07 -12.19
CA THR A 159 -7.77 9.32 -11.41
C THR A 159 -7.12 8.43 -10.35
N ILE A 160 -6.05 7.72 -10.71
CA ILE A 160 -5.29 6.87 -9.79
C ILE A 160 -4.61 7.72 -8.73
N ALA A 161 -3.93 8.82 -9.10
CA ALA A 161 -3.31 9.74 -8.15
C ALA A 161 -4.31 10.28 -7.12
N ASN A 162 -5.51 10.65 -7.57
CA ASN A 162 -6.59 11.11 -6.68
C ASN A 162 -7.05 10.02 -5.70
N LYS A 163 -7.13 8.76 -6.14
CA LYS A 163 -7.48 7.63 -5.27
C LYS A 163 -6.45 7.37 -4.19
N PHE A 164 -5.17 7.49 -4.50
CA PHE A 164 -4.12 7.46 -3.48
C PHE A 164 -4.25 8.63 -2.49
N GLY A 165 -4.61 9.82 -2.98
CA GLY A 165 -4.88 10.97 -2.11
C GLY A 165 -6.03 10.73 -1.11
N GLN A 166 -7.06 9.99 -1.54
CA GLN A 166 -8.22 9.62 -0.71
C GLN A 166 -7.95 8.43 0.22
N LEU A 167 -6.90 7.64 -0.02
CA LEU A 167 -6.61 6.43 0.74
C LEU A 167 -6.41 6.73 2.23
N CYS A 168 -5.71 7.83 2.55
CA CYS A 168 -5.41 8.18 3.94
C CYS A 168 -6.69 8.43 4.75
N ASP A 169 -7.65 9.15 4.17
CA ASP A 169 -8.94 9.40 4.80
C ASP A 169 -9.81 8.13 4.86
N TYR A 170 -9.70 7.24 3.88
CA TYR A 170 -10.40 5.96 3.92
C TYR A 170 -9.89 5.02 5.03
N LEU A 171 -8.57 4.93 5.18
CA LEU A 171 -7.93 4.09 6.20
C LEU A 171 -8.12 4.65 7.61
N PHE A 172 -7.88 5.95 7.80
CA PHE A 172 -7.75 6.59 9.12
C PHE A 172 -8.79 7.67 9.41
N GLY A 173 -9.65 8.01 8.45
CA GLY A 173 -10.75 8.94 8.66
C GLY A 173 -11.73 8.42 9.70
N LYS A 174 -12.40 9.35 10.39
CA LYS A 174 -13.29 9.05 11.52
C LYS A 174 -14.31 7.98 11.08
N ASN A 175 -14.25 6.81 11.71
CA ASN A 175 -15.45 5.99 11.87
C ASN A 175 -16.50 6.94 12.50
N LYS A 176 -17.55 7.26 11.75
CA LYS A 176 -18.71 7.98 12.28
C LYS A 176 -19.36 7.14 13.37
#